data_AF-A0A1M6IDD6-F1
#
_entry.id   AF-A0A1M6IDD6-F1
#
_cell.length_a   1.000
_cell.length_b   1.000
_cell.length_c   1.000
_cell.angle_alpha   90.00
_cell.angle_beta   90.00
_cell.angle_gamma   90.00
#
_symmetry.space_group_name_H-M   'P 1'
#
loop_
_entity.id
_entity.type
_entity.pdbx_description
1 polymer ?
#
loop_
_entity_poly.entity_id
_entity_poly.type
_entity_poly.pdbx_seq_one_letter_code
_entity_poly.pdbx_strand_id
1 'polypeptide(L)'
;MKIFIADFLPIKNKGEEAILRGIQSLYEEAFQENIEFYVFGPSDTIVKEDNITSFPVNWCYPTYKYPQRFVGRMGLIRRLICAFFFRLGIFPYVSSISKHPEVLSVLKAADVILLAHDGFYHTFCAGLGLYIKRMGLHYSVPGTGFCPIKKYSFSNKQLDYKFFSYSNLNVLRENTCYEYLQELNLSKGVYLLPDMAFYCKSTPDEISESRMIAEKYKIGFDKNLKYIGLTICENSISFQGSFLKSKQKSDDHRNFIANLLDVIAEEINCIFFFIPHCIEEGAGNDLKIAKDIHKRMKHSEKAVIIREDLPVNVLRPLIQTLDFMLGERTHSIINSSSMCTPYFMLTSSLDFRSHDIIGKGIGLPSQIIDLDDPNLEIVKQRILDGINNGVAIIETLKEYKNIVENSRQQLIRLLPSTTAKKT
;
A
#
# COMPACT_ATOMS: atom_id res chain seq x y z
N MET A 1 -20.59 9.86 -8.74
CA MET A 1 -20.17 8.52 -9.21
C MET A 1 -20.08 7.51 -8.07
N LYS A 2 -20.51 6.27 -8.31
CA LYS A 2 -20.38 5.13 -7.37
C LYS A 2 -19.26 4.20 -7.81
N ILE A 3 -18.23 4.06 -6.99
CA ILE A 3 -17.09 3.16 -7.22
C ILE A 3 -17.15 2.02 -6.20
N PHE A 4 -17.23 0.78 -6.69
CA PHE A 4 -17.13 -0.41 -5.86
C PHE A 4 -15.71 -0.98 -5.97
N ILE A 5 -14.89 -0.85 -4.92
CA ILE A 5 -13.62 -1.58 -4.81
C ILE A 5 -13.92 -2.91 -4.15
N ALA A 6 -14.06 -3.95 -4.98
CA ALA A 6 -14.57 -5.24 -4.57
C ALA A 6 -13.50 -6.11 -3.92
N ASP A 7 -12.63 -5.52 -3.11
CA ASP A 7 -11.53 -6.12 -2.37
C ASP A 7 -11.65 -5.81 -0.86
N PHE A 8 -10.82 -6.43 -0.03
CA PHE A 8 -10.67 -6.03 1.37
C PHE A 8 -9.78 -4.80 1.49
N LEU A 9 -10.27 -3.75 2.17
CA LEU A 9 -9.57 -2.48 2.33
C LEU A 9 -9.61 -2.03 3.80
N PRO A 10 -8.53 -2.27 4.58
CA PRO A 10 -8.44 -1.82 5.96
C PRO A 10 -8.07 -0.33 6.02
N ILE A 11 -9.08 0.55 5.96
CA ILE A 11 -8.94 2.02 5.87
C ILE A 11 -8.10 2.63 7.02
N LYS A 12 -8.05 1.97 8.18
CA LYS A 12 -7.22 2.42 9.32
C LYS A 12 -5.70 2.33 9.05
N ASN A 13 -5.30 1.61 8.00
CA ASN A 13 -3.94 1.63 7.49
C ASN A 13 -3.78 2.79 6.50
N LYS A 14 -2.89 3.74 6.80
CA LYS A 14 -2.68 4.94 5.98
C LYS A 14 -2.14 4.65 4.58
N GLY A 15 -1.58 3.47 4.34
CA GLY A 15 -1.24 3.02 3.00
C GLY A 15 -2.47 2.72 2.14
N GLU A 16 -3.45 2.02 2.70
CA GLU A 16 -4.70 1.71 2.01
C GLU A 16 -5.56 2.95 1.83
N GLU A 17 -5.57 3.84 2.84
CA GLU A 17 -6.17 5.17 2.71
C GLU A 17 -5.52 5.95 1.56
N ALA A 18 -4.18 5.90 1.41
CA ALA A 18 -3.48 6.58 0.32
C ALA A 18 -3.93 6.10 -1.06
N ILE A 19 -4.06 4.78 -1.24
CA ILE A 19 -4.54 4.17 -2.48
C ILE A 19 -5.97 4.63 -2.76
N LEU A 20 -6.86 4.55 -1.75
CA LEU A 20 -8.25 4.95 -1.90
C LEU A 20 -8.40 6.43 -2.28
N ARG A 21 -7.68 7.32 -1.58
CA ARG A 21 -7.69 8.77 -1.86
C ARG A 21 -6.99 9.12 -3.18
N GLY A 22 -6.01 8.31 -3.59
CA GLY A 22 -5.40 8.40 -4.93
C GLY A 22 -6.36 8.04 -6.05
N ILE A 23 -7.11 6.94 -5.90
CA ILE A 23 -8.22 6.58 -6.79
C ILE A 23 -9.27 7.69 -6.79
N GLN A 24 -9.68 8.20 -5.63
CA GLN A 24 -10.62 9.31 -5.52
C GLN A 24 -10.17 10.51 -6.35
N SER A 25 -8.94 10.98 -6.11
CA SER A 25 -8.36 12.13 -6.80
C SER A 25 -8.34 11.96 -8.32
N LEU A 26 -8.05 10.76 -8.81
CA LEU A 26 -8.04 10.46 -10.25
C LEU A 26 -9.44 10.53 -10.86
N TYR A 27 -10.43 9.92 -10.22
CA TYR A 27 -11.78 9.83 -10.77
C TYR A 27 -12.54 11.17 -10.64
N GLU A 28 -12.36 11.90 -9.54
CA GLU A 28 -12.90 13.26 -9.41
C GLU A 28 -12.35 14.19 -10.49
N GLU A 29 -11.05 14.10 -10.78
CA GLU A 29 -10.41 14.87 -11.86
C GLU A 29 -10.93 14.46 -13.25
N ALA A 30 -11.03 13.16 -13.51
CA ALA A 30 -11.47 12.64 -14.80
C ALA A 30 -12.93 12.94 -15.13
N PHE A 31 -13.82 12.89 -14.12
CA PHE A 31 -15.26 12.92 -14.34
C PHE A 31 -15.98 14.13 -13.74
N GLN A 32 -15.28 14.95 -12.93
CA GLN A 32 -15.84 16.14 -12.28
C GLN A 32 -17.09 15.80 -11.43
N GLU A 33 -17.08 14.64 -10.78
CA GLU A 33 -18.15 14.14 -9.93
C GLU A 33 -17.61 13.74 -8.55
N ASN A 34 -18.42 13.96 -7.52
CA ASN A 34 -18.15 13.41 -6.19
C ASN A 34 -18.20 11.87 -6.22
N ILE A 35 -17.30 11.25 -5.47
CA ILE A 35 -17.17 9.79 -5.42
C ILE A 35 -17.80 9.22 -4.15
N GLU A 36 -18.68 8.24 -4.32
CA GLU A 36 -19.13 7.35 -3.25
C GLU A 36 -18.40 6.01 -3.40
N PHE A 37 -17.68 5.59 -2.35
CA PHE A 37 -16.99 4.31 -2.31
C PHE A 37 -17.81 3.23 -1.62
N TYR A 38 -17.70 2.04 -2.17
CA TYR A 38 -18.22 0.81 -1.60
C TYR A 38 -17.10 -0.22 -1.56
N VAL A 39 -16.78 -0.71 -0.36
CA VAL A 39 -15.61 -1.57 -0.12
C VAL A 39 -15.96 -2.74 0.81
N PHE A 40 -15.07 -3.73 0.93
CA PHE A 40 -15.12 -4.69 2.04
C PHE A 40 -14.15 -4.30 3.14
N GLY A 41 -14.59 -4.28 4.40
CA GLY A 41 -13.77 -3.94 5.56
C GLY A 41 -13.82 -4.97 6.69
N PRO A 42 -13.10 -4.70 7.78
CA PRO A 42 -12.88 -5.68 8.85
C PRO A 42 -14.06 -5.85 9.82
N SER A 43 -15.05 -4.94 9.79
CA SER A 43 -16.21 -4.99 10.68
C SER A 43 -17.18 -6.12 10.29
N ASP A 44 -17.85 -6.71 11.28
CA ASP A 44 -18.93 -7.69 11.06
C ASP A 44 -20.28 -7.03 10.69
N THR A 45 -20.36 -5.70 10.75
CA THR A 45 -21.53 -4.91 10.35
C THR A 45 -21.19 -3.93 9.25
N ILE A 46 -22.21 -3.44 8.54
CA ILE A 46 -22.02 -2.35 7.57
C ILE A 46 -21.63 -1.07 8.34
N VAL A 47 -20.53 -0.45 7.91
CA VAL A 47 -20.05 0.82 8.45
C VAL A 47 -20.13 1.89 7.38
N LYS A 48 -20.58 3.09 7.75
CA LYS A 48 -20.60 4.27 6.88
C LYS A 48 -19.80 5.38 7.53
N GLU A 49 -18.80 5.86 6.82
CA GLU A 49 -17.91 6.94 7.26
C GLU A 49 -17.63 7.83 6.05
N ASP A 50 -17.97 9.11 6.17
CA ASP A 50 -17.93 10.08 5.07
C ASP A 50 -18.56 9.56 3.77
N ASN A 51 -17.76 9.47 2.70
CA ASN A 51 -18.16 8.99 1.39
C ASN A 51 -17.94 7.49 1.19
N ILE A 52 -17.66 6.73 2.26
CA ILE A 52 -17.30 5.31 2.19
C ILE A 52 -18.35 4.45 2.91
N THR A 53 -18.88 3.46 2.20
CA THR A 53 -19.67 2.37 2.77
C THR A 53 -18.87 1.08 2.76
N SER A 54 -18.61 0.52 3.94
CA SER A 54 -17.84 -0.71 4.12
C SER A 54 -18.75 -1.87 4.49
N PHE A 55 -18.71 -2.95 3.71
CA PHE A 55 -19.40 -4.21 3.98
C PHE A 55 -18.47 -5.20 4.69
N PRO A 56 -19.00 -6.14 5.48
CA PRO A 56 -18.17 -7.18 6.10
C PRO A 56 -17.43 -8.03 5.07
N VAL A 57 -16.10 -8.12 5.21
CA VAL A 57 -15.25 -8.90 4.29
C VAL A 57 -15.62 -10.38 4.22
N ASN A 58 -16.11 -10.93 5.33
CA ASN A 58 -16.54 -12.33 5.43
C ASN A 58 -17.82 -12.66 4.61
N TRP A 59 -18.53 -11.64 4.10
CA TRP A 59 -19.66 -11.80 3.17
C TRP A 59 -19.19 -12.15 1.75
N CYS A 60 -17.95 -11.78 1.42
CA CYS A 60 -17.33 -11.98 0.11
C CYS A 60 -16.22 -13.04 0.13
N TYR A 61 -15.24 -12.88 1.03
CA TYR A 61 -14.02 -13.66 0.99
C TYR A 61 -14.02 -14.81 2.00
N PRO A 62 -14.01 -16.08 1.54
CA PRO A 62 -14.04 -17.25 2.42
C PRO A 62 -12.75 -17.43 3.23
N THR A 63 -11.64 -16.85 2.78
CA THR A 63 -10.36 -16.85 3.50
C THR A 63 -10.44 -16.08 4.81
N TYR A 64 -11.30 -15.05 4.89
CA TYR A 64 -11.55 -14.33 6.14
C TYR A 64 -12.53 -15.09 7.03
N LYS A 65 -13.52 -15.76 6.43
CA LYS A 65 -14.48 -16.58 7.16
C LYS A 65 -13.86 -17.88 7.71
N TYR A 66 -12.90 -18.47 7.00
CA TYR A 66 -12.28 -19.75 7.33
C TYR A 66 -10.77 -19.77 7.06
N PRO A 67 -9.96 -18.90 7.70
CA PRO A 67 -8.54 -18.70 7.35
C PRO A 67 -7.74 -20.00 7.45
N GLN A 68 -7.93 -20.77 8.52
CA GLN A 68 -7.21 -22.02 8.77
C GLN A 68 -7.45 -23.08 7.70
N ARG A 69 -8.58 -23.05 6.99
CA ARG A 69 -8.89 -24.02 5.93
C ARG A 69 -8.05 -23.81 4.67
N PHE A 70 -7.44 -22.64 4.52
CA PHE A 70 -6.67 -22.27 3.32
C PHE A 70 -5.18 -22.09 3.61
N VAL A 71 -4.69 -22.43 4.80
CA VAL A 71 -3.25 -22.37 5.11
C VAL A 71 -2.56 -23.73 4.84
N GLY A 72 -1.26 -23.70 4.57
CA GLY A 72 -0.42 -24.90 4.41
C GLY A 72 -0.68 -25.70 3.13
N ARG A 73 -0.16 -26.93 3.09
CA ARG A 73 -0.25 -27.83 1.91
C ARG A 73 -1.70 -28.14 1.51
N MET A 74 -2.56 -28.42 2.48
CA MET A 74 -3.97 -28.72 2.22
C MET A 74 -4.73 -27.49 1.74
N GLY A 75 -4.38 -26.31 2.26
CA GLY A 75 -4.89 -25.03 1.76
C GLY A 75 -4.48 -24.74 0.33
N LEU A 76 -3.24 -25.07 -0.07
CA LEU A 76 -2.78 -24.97 -1.45
C LEU A 76 -3.60 -25.87 -2.39
N ILE A 77 -3.81 -27.14 -2.01
CA ILE A 77 -4.64 -28.07 -2.80
C ILE A 77 -6.06 -27.50 -2.96
N ARG A 78 -6.66 -27.00 -1.88
CA ARG A 78 -7.99 -26.36 -1.95
C ARG A 78 -8.02 -25.17 -2.88
N ARG A 79 -7.01 -24.28 -2.85
CA ARG A 79 -6.92 -23.15 -3.80
C ARG A 79 -6.82 -23.62 -5.25
N LEU A 80 -6.02 -24.66 -5.53
CA LEU A 80 -5.92 -25.23 -6.88
C LEU A 80 -7.25 -25.83 -7.36
N ILE A 81 -7.98 -26.51 -6.48
CA ILE A 81 -9.33 -27.00 -6.76
C ILE A 81 -10.28 -25.83 -7.04
N CYS A 82 -10.23 -24.75 -6.25
CA CYS A 82 -11.02 -23.55 -6.49
C CYS A 82 -10.68 -22.93 -7.85
N ALA A 83 -9.39 -22.78 -8.17
CA ALA A 83 -8.94 -22.26 -9.46
C ALA A 83 -9.49 -23.08 -10.63
N PHE A 84 -9.50 -24.41 -10.50
CA PHE A 84 -10.09 -25.33 -11.47
C PHE A 84 -11.61 -25.15 -11.62
N PHE A 85 -12.36 -24.95 -10.53
CA PHE A 85 -13.81 -24.71 -10.62
C PHE A 85 -14.14 -23.32 -11.18
N PHE A 86 -13.42 -22.28 -10.75
CA PHE A 86 -13.62 -20.91 -11.23
C PHE A 86 -13.39 -20.80 -12.73
N ARG A 87 -12.35 -21.45 -13.28
CA ARG A 87 -12.15 -21.46 -14.74
C ARG A 87 -13.27 -22.17 -15.51
N LEU A 88 -14.02 -23.07 -14.88
CA LEU A 88 -15.20 -23.73 -15.44
C LEU A 88 -16.50 -22.94 -15.22
N GLY A 89 -16.43 -21.77 -14.57
CA GLY A 89 -17.60 -20.94 -14.29
C GLY A 89 -18.43 -21.40 -13.09
N ILE A 90 -17.84 -22.21 -12.19
CA ILE A 90 -18.48 -22.71 -10.97
C ILE A 90 -17.89 -21.94 -9.78
N PHE A 91 -18.73 -21.19 -9.05
CA PHE A 91 -18.27 -20.20 -8.05
C PHE A 91 -18.79 -20.50 -6.63
N PRO A 92 -18.38 -21.62 -6.01
CA PRO A 92 -18.97 -22.07 -4.74
C PRO A 92 -18.79 -21.08 -3.59
N TYR A 93 -17.70 -20.30 -3.59
CA TYR A 93 -17.43 -19.34 -2.52
C TYR A 93 -18.02 -17.94 -2.75
N VAL A 94 -18.17 -17.53 -4.02
CA VAL A 94 -18.86 -16.29 -4.38
C VAL A 94 -20.38 -16.40 -4.17
N SER A 95 -20.91 -17.63 -4.06
CA SER A 95 -22.28 -17.87 -3.61
C SER A 95 -22.59 -17.22 -2.24
N SER A 96 -21.58 -16.90 -1.43
CA SER A 96 -21.80 -16.15 -0.18
C SER A 96 -22.29 -14.72 -0.47
N ILE A 97 -21.68 -14.00 -1.41
CA ILE A 97 -22.15 -12.66 -1.84
C ILE A 97 -23.59 -12.72 -2.33
N SER A 98 -23.97 -13.82 -3.00
CA SER A 98 -25.35 -13.97 -3.49
C SER A 98 -26.41 -14.07 -2.39
N LYS A 99 -26.00 -14.28 -1.12
CA LYS A 99 -26.86 -14.26 0.06
C LYS A 99 -27.01 -12.87 0.67
N HIS A 100 -26.27 -11.88 0.17
CA HIS A 100 -26.20 -10.52 0.67
C HIS A 100 -26.78 -9.56 -0.39
N PRO A 101 -28.13 -9.39 -0.45
CA PRO A 101 -28.78 -8.56 -1.45
C PRO A 101 -28.32 -7.11 -1.42
N GLU A 102 -27.95 -6.60 -0.25
CA GLU A 102 -27.35 -5.27 -0.05
C GLU A 102 -26.08 -5.10 -0.90
N VAL A 103 -25.14 -6.05 -0.85
CA VAL A 103 -23.89 -6.00 -1.64
C VAL A 103 -24.20 -6.11 -3.12
N LEU A 104 -25.06 -7.06 -3.51
CA LEU A 104 -25.44 -7.26 -4.91
C LEU A 104 -26.14 -6.02 -5.51
N SER A 105 -26.97 -5.34 -4.74
CA SER A 105 -27.69 -4.15 -5.18
C SER A 105 -26.73 -3.02 -5.54
N VAL A 106 -25.74 -2.79 -4.67
CA VAL A 106 -24.71 -1.77 -4.88
C VAL A 106 -23.77 -2.18 -6.01
N LEU A 107 -23.31 -3.44 -6.05
CA LEU A 107 -22.43 -3.93 -7.11
C LEU A 107 -23.04 -3.75 -8.50
N LYS A 108 -24.35 -3.99 -8.65
CA LYS A 108 -25.08 -3.77 -9.92
C LYS A 108 -25.33 -2.30 -10.23
N ALA A 109 -25.36 -1.45 -9.22
CA ALA A 109 -25.59 -0.01 -9.34
C ALA A 109 -24.28 0.80 -9.42
N ALA A 110 -23.12 0.15 -9.31
CA ALA A 110 -21.82 0.80 -9.39
C ALA A 110 -21.54 1.25 -10.82
N ASP A 111 -21.05 2.49 -10.97
CA ASP A 111 -20.59 3.02 -12.24
C ASP A 111 -19.24 2.41 -12.62
N VAL A 112 -18.42 2.10 -11.61
CA VAL A 112 -17.09 1.52 -11.73
C VAL A 112 -16.91 0.40 -10.72
N ILE A 113 -16.40 -0.74 -11.17
CA ILE A 113 -15.99 -1.85 -10.29
C ILE A 113 -14.48 -2.03 -10.42
N LEU A 114 -13.79 -2.00 -9.29
CA LEU A 114 -12.35 -2.18 -9.19
C LEU A 114 -12.06 -3.47 -8.41
N LEU A 115 -11.03 -4.20 -8.85
CA LEU A 115 -10.58 -5.44 -8.21
C LEU A 115 -9.06 -5.50 -8.17
N ALA A 116 -8.54 -6.27 -7.23
CA ALA A 116 -7.12 -6.49 -7.03
C ALA A 116 -6.31 -5.20 -6.79
N HIS A 117 -6.84 -4.21 -6.06
CA HIS A 117 -6.00 -3.09 -5.63
C HIS A 117 -4.84 -3.57 -4.74
N ASP A 118 -3.83 -2.72 -4.59
CA ASP A 118 -2.65 -2.99 -3.77
C ASP A 118 -2.00 -4.35 -4.10
N GLY A 119 -1.75 -5.19 -3.10
CA GLY A 119 -1.23 -6.54 -3.19
C GLY A 119 -2.30 -7.62 -3.15
N PHE A 120 -3.58 -7.27 -3.36
CA PHE A 120 -4.70 -8.14 -2.99
C PHE A 120 -4.97 -9.29 -3.99
N TYR A 121 -4.33 -9.28 -5.17
CA TYR A 121 -4.59 -10.30 -6.19
C TYR A 121 -4.31 -11.74 -5.70
N HIS A 122 -5.36 -12.58 -5.73
CA HIS A 122 -5.26 -14.00 -5.41
C HIS A 122 -6.41 -14.80 -6.06
N THR A 123 -6.40 -16.13 -5.93
CA THR A 123 -7.38 -17.06 -6.52
C THR A 123 -8.86 -16.67 -6.29
N PHE A 124 -9.25 -16.23 -5.09
CA PHE A 124 -10.66 -15.86 -4.82
C PHE A 124 -11.07 -14.52 -5.43
N CYS A 125 -10.17 -13.53 -5.48
CA CYS A 125 -10.32 -12.28 -6.21
C CYS A 125 -10.52 -12.56 -7.71
N ALA A 126 -9.68 -13.45 -8.28
CA ALA A 126 -9.86 -13.90 -9.65
C ALA A 126 -11.23 -14.56 -9.87
N GLY A 127 -11.66 -15.44 -8.96
CA GLY A 127 -12.98 -16.05 -8.98
C GLY A 127 -14.13 -15.03 -8.92
N LEU A 128 -14.00 -13.98 -8.11
CA LEU A 128 -14.97 -12.89 -8.03
C LEU A 128 -15.04 -12.08 -9.33
N GLY A 129 -13.90 -11.74 -9.94
CA GLY A 129 -13.88 -11.06 -11.24
C GLY A 129 -14.58 -11.87 -12.34
N LEU A 130 -14.32 -13.18 -12.41
CA LEU A 130 -15.02 -14.07 -13.35
C LEU A 130 -16.53 -14.16 -13.07
N TYR A 131 -16.94 -14.12 -11.80
CA TYR A 131 -18.36 -14.09 -11.43
C TYR A 131 -19.03 -12.76 -11.82
N ILE A 132 -18.39 -11.63 -11.57
CA ILE A 132 -18.84 -10.29 -12.00
C ILE A 132 -19.00 -10.27 -13.53
N LYS A 133 -18.04 -10.83 -14.27
CA LYS A 133 -18.15 -10.96 -15.73
C LYS A 133 -19.35 -11.81 -16.14
N ARG A 134 -19.62 -12.92 -15.45
CA ARG A 134 -20.81 -13.77 -15.71
C ARG A 134 -22.12 -13.05 -15.46
N MET A 135 -22.15 -12.08 -14.53
CA MET A 135 -23.32 -11.23 -14.30
C MET A 135 -23.53 -10.16 -15.40
N GLY A 136 -22.65 -10.10 -16.40
CA GLY A 136 -22.69 -9.06 -17.44
C GLY A 136 -22.10 -7.72 -16.98
N LEU A 137 -21.41 -7.69 -15.83
CA LEU A 137 -20.74 -6.51 -15.31
C LEU A 137 -19.28 -6.47 -15.75
N HIS A 138 -18.68 -5.28 -15.69
CA HIS A 138 -17.29 -5.03 -16.05
C HIS A 138 -16.50 -4.57 -14.85
N TYR A 139 -15.22 -4.92 -14.79
CA TYR A 139 -14.30 -4.46 -13.75
C TYR A 139 -12.96 -4.04 -14.36
N SER A 140 -12.19 -3.27 -13.60
CA SER A 140 -10.81 -2.87 -13.91
C SER A 140 -9.88 -3.20 -12.75
N VAL A 141 -8.57 -3.22 -13.01
CA VAL A 141 -7.52 -3.49 -12.02
C VAL A 141 -6.70 -2.22 -11.78
N PRO A 142 -6.80 -1.56 -10.60
CA PRO A 142 -6.19 -0.26 -10.36
C PRO A 142 -4.84 -0.37 -9.64
N GLY A 143 -3.78 -0.73 -10.38
CA GLY A 143 -2.42 -0.72 -9.83
C GLY A 143 -2.13 -1.92 -8.93
N THR A 144 -2.43 -3.14 -9.41
CA THR A 144 -2.14 -4.36 -8.64
C THR A 144 -0.65 -4.68 -8.61
N GLY A 145 -0.23 -5.32 -7.53
CA GLY A 145 1.07 -5.93 -7.33
C GLY A 145 0.93 -7.36 -6.82
N PHE A 146 1.74 -8.29 -7.30
CA PHE A 146 1.80 -9.65 -6.76
C PHE A 146 3.04 -10.39 -7.23
N CYS A 147 3.51 -11.36 -6.43
CA CYS A 147 4.60 -12.24 -6.86
C CYS A 147 4.02 -13.49 -7.57
N PRO A 148 4.27 -13.68 -8.87
CA PRO A 148 3.71 -14.81 -9.62
C PRO A 148 4.25 -16.17 -9.12
N ILE A 149 3.35 -17.13 -8.89
CA ILE A 149 3.73 -18.48 -8.46
C ILE A 149 4.13 -19.32 -9.69
N LYS A 150 5.40 -19.27 -10.09
CA LYS A 150 5.91 -19.98 -11.28
C LYS A 150 5.93 -21.52 -11.15
N LYS A 151 5.99 -22.06 -9.92
CA LYS A 151 6.27 -23.49 -9.66
C LYS A 151 5.10 -24.46 -9.90
N TYR A 152 3.85 -23.99 -9.99
CA TYR A 152 2.65 -24.85 -10.13
C TYR A 152 1.70 -24.32 -11.22
N SER A 153 2.28 -23.95 -12.35
CA SER A 153 1.82 -22.83 -13.19
C SER A 153 0.53 -23.03 -13.97
N PHE A 154 0.13 -24.24 -14.40
CA PHE A 154 -0.87 -24.31 -15.47
C PHE A 154 -2.27 -23.81 -15.08
N SER A 155 -2.85 -24.33 -13.98
CA SER A 155 -4.21 -23.95 -13.57
C SER A 155 -4.31 -22.50 -13.11
N ASN A 156 -3.29 -22.00 -12.42
CA ASN A 156 -3.25 -20.59 -12.00
C ASN A 156 -3.01 -19.68 -13.20
N LYS A 157 -2.11 -20.03 -14.12
CA LYS A 157 -1.85 -19.26 -15.36
C LYS A 157 -3.11 -19.10 -16.21
N GLN A 158 -3.92 -20.14 -16.33
CA GLN A 158 -5.21 -20.04 -17.05
C GLN A 158 -6.23 -19.15 -16.31
N LEU A 159 -6.27 -19.23 -14.98
CA LEU A 159 -7.15 -18.38 -14.18
C LEU A 159 -6.74 -16.91 -14.30
N ASP A 160 -5.45 -16.63 -14.15
CA ASP A 160 -4.86 -15.30 -14.33
C ASP A 160 -5.15 -14.77 -15.73
N TYR A 161 -4.88 -15.58 -16.77
CA TYR A 161 -5.18 -15.22 -18.15
C TYR A 161 -6.65 -14.81 -18.32
N LYS A 162 -7.61 -15.59 -17.81
CA LYS A 162 -9.03 -15.26 -17.91
C LYS A 162 -9.38 -13.99 -17.14
N PHE A 163 -8.90 -13.85 -15.91
CA PHE A 163 -9.18 -12.68 -15.07
C PHE A 163 -8.67 -11.40 -15.72
N PHE A 164 -7.41 -11.36 -16.14
CA PHE A 164 -6.84 -10.15 -16.74
C PHE A 164 -7.35 -9.90 -18.17
N SER A 165 -7.71 -10.94 -18.94
CA SER A 165 -8.33 -10.77 -20.26
C SER A 165 -9.75 -10.18 -20.19
N TYR A 166 -10.49 -10.47 -19.12
CA TYR A 166 -11.85 -9.96 -18.94
C TYR A 166 -11.93 -8.57 -18.29
N SER A 167 -10.89 -8.16 -17.58
CA SER A 167 -10.74 -6.79 -17.08
C SER A 167 -10.80 -5.78 -18.22
N ASN A 168 -11.37 -4.60 -17.98
CA ASN A 168 -11.42 -3.50 -18.94
C ASN A 168 -10.07 -2.77 -19.04
N LEU A 169 -9.39 -2.63 -17.91
CA LEU A 169 -8.10 -1.96 -17.81
C LEU A 169 -7.23 -2.70 -16.80
N ASN A 170 -5.98 -2.96 -17.17
CA ASN A 170 -5.01 -3.64 -16.31
C ASN A 170 -3.85 -2.69 -16.02
N VAL A 171 -3.89 -2.04 -14.86
CA VAL A 171 -2.76 -1.25 -14.36
C VAL A 171 -2.03 -2.05 -13.28
N LEU A 172 -0.72 -2.14 -13.43
CA LEU A 172 0.20 -2.78 -12.50
C LEU A 172 1.18 -1.75 -11.97
N ARG A 173 1.63 -1.94 -10.73
CA ARG A 173 2.60 -1.04 -10.07
C ARG A 173 3.98 -1.66 -9.84
N GLU A 174 4.12 -2.95 -10.12
CA GLU A 174 5.36 -3.71 -9.89
C GLU A 174 5.82 -4.35 -11.20
N ASN A 175 7.11 -4.23 -11.50
CA ASN A 175 7.68 -4.72 -12.75
C ASN A 175 7.59 -6.26 -12.87
N THR A 176 7.78 -6.96 -11.74
CA THR A 176 7.74 -8.43 -11.67
C THR A 176 6.40 -9.02 -12.11
N CYS A 177 5.29 -8.44 -11.65
CA CYS A 177 3.95 -8.88 -12.09
C CYS A 177 3.64 -8.42 -13.51
N TYR A 178 4.20 -7.29 -13.94
CA TYR A 178 4.07 -6.78 -15.31
C TYR A 178 4.71 -7.68 -16.35
N GLU A 179 5.97 -8.07 -16.14
CA GLU A 179 6.66 -9.02 -17.01
C GLU A 179 5.90 -10.35 -17.11
N TYR A 180 5.38 -10.85 -15.99
CA TYR A 180 4.56 -12.06 -15.98
C TYR A 180 3.28 -11.92 -16.82
N LEU A 181 2.55 -10.80 -16.72
CA LEU A 181 1.35 -10.60 -17.54
C LEU A 181 1.67 -10.38 -19.02
N GLN A 182 2.82 -9.79 -19.35
CA GLN A 182 3.31 -9.71 -20.74
C GLN A 182 3.53 -11.12 -21.31
N GLU A 183 4.10 -12.05 -20.55
CA GLU A 183 4.26 -13.46 -20.96
C GLU A 183 2.93 -14.21 -21.16
N LEU A 184 1.80 -13.69 -20.66
CA LEU A 184 0.47 -14.29 -20.85
C LEU A 184 -0.13 -13.95 -22.22
N ASN A 185 0.44 -13.01 -22.99
CA ASN A 185 -0.08 -12.57 -24.29
C ASN A 185 -1.58 -12.23 -24.24
N LEU A 186 -1.96 -11.36 -23.29
CA LEU A 186 -3.34 -10.90 -23.13
C LEU A 186 -3.78 -10.11 -24.37
N SER A 187 -5.07 -10.22 -24.72
CA SER A 187 -5.64 -9.49 -25.87
C SER A 187 -5.80 -7.99 -25.62
N LYS A 188 -5.76 -7.56 -24.35
CA LYS A 188 -5.85 -6.16 -23.92
C LYS A 188 -4.51 -5.70 -23.36
N GLY A 189 -4.23 -4.41 -23.52
CA GLY A 189 -3.02 -3.80 -22.96
C GLY A 189 -2.92 -3.95 -21.45
N VAL A 190 -1.68 -4.16 -21.00
CA VAL A 190 -1.28 -4.08 -19.59
C VAL A 190 -0.37 -2.87 -19.46
N TYR A 191 -0.58 -2.06 -18.44
CA TYR A 191 0.17 -0.84 -18.21
C TYR A 191 0.94 -0.96 -16.90
N LEU A 192 2.25 -0.70 -16.94
CA LEU A 192 3.06 -0.47 -15.76
C LEU A 192 3.04 1.02 -15.45
N LEU A 193 2.34 1.41 -14.39
CA LEU A 193 2.21 2.80 -13.95
C LEU A 193 2.53 2.90 -12.45
N PRO A 194 2.84 4.10 -11.93
CA PRO A 194 2.99 4.31 -10.49
C PRO A 194 1.78 3.82 -9.70
N ASP A 195 2.08 3.37 -8.47
CA ASP A 195 1.09 3.03 -7.44
C ASP A 195 -0.01 4.10 -7.33
N MET A 196 -1.25 3.67 -7.08
CA MET A 196 -2.37 4.59 -6.94
C MET A 196 -2.18 5.63 -5.83
N ALA A 197 -1.45 5.29 -4.77
CA ALA A 197 -1.11 6.21 -3.68
C ALA A 197 -0.30 7.44 -4.13
N PHE A 198 0.44 7.38 -5.25
CA PHE A 198 1.12 8.55 -5.79
C PHE A 198 0.15 9.65 -6.25
N TYR A 199 -1.07 9.28 -6.66
CA TYR A 199 -2.05 10.23 -7.17
C TYR A 199 -2.85 10.94 -6.08
N CYS A 200 -2.63 10.58 -4.81
CA CYS A 200 -3.26 11.21 -3.66
C CYS A 200 -2.91 12.71 -3.58
N LYS A 201 -3.94 13.56 -3.57
CA LYS A 201 -3.84 15.02 -3.44
C LYS A 201 -4.30 15.47 -2.05
N SER A 202 -3.70 16.57 -1.58
CA SER A 202 -4.15 17.29 -0.39
C SER A 202 -4.85 18.57 -0.81
N THR A 203 -5.99 18.85 -0.18
CA THR A 203 -6.73 20.10 -0.28
C THR A 203 -6.02 21.22 0.50
N PRO A 204 -6.36 22.50 0.25
CA PRO A 204 -5.83 23.62 1.03
C PRO A 204 -6.07 23.49 2.54
N ASP A 205 -7.24 22.98 2.95
CA ASP A 205 -7.60 22.81 4.36
C ASP A 205 -6.75 21.72 5.02
N GLU A 206 -6.53 20.58 4.35
CA GLU A 206 -5.65 19.50 4.84
C GLU A 206 -4.18 19.96 4.92
N ILE A 207 -3.73 20.82 4.00
CA ILE A 207 -2.40 21.45 4.09
C ILE A 207 -2.33 22.39 5.29
N SER A 208 -3.40 23.16 5.56
CA SER A 208 -3.46 24.04 6.73
C SER A 208 -3.45 23.23 8.03
N GLU A 209 -4.19 22.14 8.10
CA GLU A 209 -4.17 21.21 9.23
C GLU A 209 -2.77 20.63 9.45
N SER A 210 -2.12 20.22 8.37
CA SER A 210 -0.75 19.71 8.42
C SER A 210 0.24 20.74 9.00
N ARG A 211 0.10 22.02 8.63
CA ARG A 211 0.91 23.11 9.21
C ARG A 211 0.65 23.30 10.70
N MET A 212 -0.61 23.20 11.15
CA MET A 212 -0.93 23.28 12.57
C MET A 212 -0.28 22.12 13.37
N ILE A 213 -0.22 20.93 12.79
CA ILE A 213 0.51 19.80 13.38
C ILE A 213 2.02 20.07 13.42
N ALA A 214 2.61 20.57 12.32
CA ALA A 214 4.02 20.92 12.27
C ALA A 214 4.37 21.99 13.32
N GLU A 215 3.53 23.02 13.49
CA GLU A 215 3.64 24.06 14.52
C GLU A 215 3.58 23.46 15.94
N LYS A 216 2.58 22.63 16.21
CA LYS A 216 2.40 21.96 17.50
C LYS A 216 3.65 21.17 17.92
N TYR A 217 4.28 20.49 16.97
CA TYR A 217 5.46 19.66 17.19
C TYR A 217 6.79 20.36 16.87
N LYS A 218 6.76 21.65 16.50
CA LYS A 218 7.91 22.47 16.10
C LYS A 218 8.77 21.84 15.00
N ILE A 219 8.14 21.17 14.03
CA ILE A 219 8.80 20.54 12.88
C ILE A 219 9.18 21.60 11.84
N GLY A 220 10.44 21.65 11.44
CA GLY A 220 10.96 22.61 10.45
C GLY A 220 11.22 24.04 10.96
N PHE A 221 11.22 24.29 12.27
CA PHE A 221 11.37 25.63 12.85
C PHE A 221 12.82 26.08 13.05
N ASP A 222 13.74 25.16 13.33
CA ASP A 222 15.16 25.41 13.54
C ASP A 222 15.98 24.92 12.34
N LYS A 223 16.55 25.86 11.58
CA LYS A 223 17.33 25.55 10.38
C LYS A 223 18.66 24.83 10.66
N ASN A 224 19.12 24.83 11.90
CA ASN A 224 20.34 24.13 12.30
C ASN A 224 20.07 22.70 12.78
N LEU A 225 18.80 22.30 12.84
CA LEU A 225 18.35 20.99 13.30
C LEU A 225 17.84 20.17 12.12
N LYS A 226 18.22 18.90 12.06
CA LYS A 226 17.68 17.95 11.09
C LYS A 226 16.42 17.26 11.59
N TYR A 227 15.34 17.36 10.83
CA TYR A 227 14.04 16.77 11.13
C TYR A 227 13.88 15.42 10.42
N ILE A 228 13.94 14.33 11.17
CA ILE A 228 13.92 12.97 10.62
C ILE A 228 12.62 12.27 11.01
N GLY A 229 11.78 11.92 10.04
CA GLY A 229 10.55 11.15 10.29
C GLY A 229 10.80 9.65 10.29
N LEU A 230 10.06 8.93 11.14
CA LEU A 230 10.19 7.51 11.37
C LEU A 230 8.83 6.81 11.21
N THR A 231 8.78 5.76 10.40
CA THR A 231 7.57 4.92 10.25
C THR A 231 7.94 3.44 10.42
N ILE A 232 8.14 3.06 11.68
CA ILE A 232 8.65 1.74 12.10
C ILE A 232 7.48 0.80 12.39
N CYS A 233 7.52 -0.45 11.93
CA CYS A 233 6.42 -1.40 12.05
C CYS A 233 6.87 -2.87 12.14
N GLU A 234 6.09 -3.71 12.83
CA GLU A 234 6.37 -5.14 12.99
C GLU A 234 5.37 -6.06 12.26
N ASN A 235 4.29 -5.50 11.71
CA ASN A 235 3.25 -6.26 10.99
C ASN A 235 3.42 -6.12 9.47
N SER A 236 4.60 -6.43 8.96
CA SER A 236 4.94 -6.34 7.53
C SER A 236 5.74 -7.56 7.05
N ILE A 237 5.70 -7.81 5.73
CA ILE A 237 6.57 -8.82 5.08
C ILE A 237 8.04 -8.47 5.31
N SER A 238 8.36 -7.18 5.27
CA SER A 238 9.66 -6.61 5.59
C SER A 238 10.15 -7.15 6.92
N PHE A 239 9.39 -6.94 8.01
CA PHE A 239 9.75 -7.43 9.34
C PHE A 239 9.85 -8.97 9.43
N GLN A 240 8.95 -9.71 8.77
CA GLN A 240 9.01 -11.18 8.77
C GLN A 240 10.33 -11.71 8.18
N GLY A 241 10.82 -11.07 7.12
CA GLY A 241 12.08 -11.39 6.46
C GLY A 241 13.33 -10.77 7.09
N SER A 242 13.18 -9.80 7.99
CA SER A 242 14.29 -9.19 8.73
C SER A 242 14.70 -10.04 9.95
N PHE A 243 15.90 -9.77 10.48
CA PHE A 243 16.47 -10.39 11.69
C PHE A 243 16.37 -11.94 11.66
N LEU A 244 16.75 -12.57 10.55
CA LEU A 244 16.52 -14.01 10.30
C LEU A 244 17.19 -14.93 11.33
N LYS A 245 18.29 -14.47 11.93
CA LYS A 245 19.05 -15.21 12.96
C LYS A 245 18.50 -15.02 14.38
N SER A 246 17.57 -14.08 14.58
CA SER A 246 17.04 -13.75 15.89
C SER A 246 15.96 -14.73 16.35
N LYS A 247 16.05 -15.14 17.62
CA LYS A 247 14.98 -15.90 18.32
C LYS A 247 13.90 -14.98 18.90
N GLN A 248 14.20 -13.70 19.13
CA GLN A 248 13.30 -12.68 19.68
C GLN A 248 13.24 -11.47 18.75
N LYS A 249 12.79 -11.69 17.51
CA LYS A 249 12.86 -10.71 16.42
C LYS A 249 12.36 -9.31 16.79
N SER A 250 11.25 -9.23 17.52
CA SER A 250 10.67 -7.95 17.95
C SER A 250 11.57 -7.19 18.93
N ASP A 251 12.16 -7.88 19.91
CA ASP A 251 13.06 -7.22 20.87
C ASP A 251 14.35 -6.78 20.20
N ASP A 252 14.95 -7.65 19.38
CA ASP A 252 16.18 -7.36 18.63
C ASP A 252 15.99 -6.21 17.64
N HIS A 253 14.84 -6.16 16.95
CA HIS A 253 14.48 -5.06 16.06
C HIS A 253 14.35 -3.74 16.81
N ARG A 254 13.56 -3.69 17.88
CA ARG A 254 13.36 -2.45 18.64
C ARG A 254 14.64 -1.97 19.31
N ASN A 255 15.47 -2.88 19.81
CA ASN A 255 16.80 -2.56 20.33
C ASN A 255 17.72 -2.03 19.22
N PHE A 256 17.70 -2.67 18.05
CA PHE A 256 18.50 -2.23 16.91
C PHE A 256 18.11 -0.81 16.47
N ILE A 257 16.82 -0.54 16.30
CA ILE A 257 16.35 0.80 15.93
C ILE A 257 16.68 1.81 17.03
N ALA A 258 16.45 1.51 18.32
CA ALA A 258 16.82 2.42 19.41
C ALA A 258 18.31 2.78 19.39
N ASN A 259 19.19 1.77 19.28
CA ASN A 259 20.62 1.98 19.19
C ASN A 259 21.01 2.76 17.93
N LEU A 260 20.39 2.49 16.79
CA LEU A 260 20.62 3.20 15.53
C LEU A 260 20.27 4.68 15.64
N LEU A 261 19.14 5.01 16.26
CA LEU A 261 18.74 6.40 16.48
C LEU A 261 19.67 7.11 17.46
N ASP A 262 20.10 6.44 18.54
CA ASP A 262 21.05 6.99 19.50
C ASP A 262 22.39 7.33 18.82
N VAL A 263 22.98 6.41 18.05
CA VAL A 263 24.27 6.67 17.39
C VAL A 263 24.17 7.72 16.28
N ILE A 264 23.02 7.87 15.63
CA ILE A 264 22.81 8.97 14.67
C ILE A 264 22.71 10.31 15.42
N ALA A 265 21.99 10.37 16.54
CA ALA A 265 21.86 11.59 17.35
C ALA A 265 23.18 12.06 17.98
N GLU A 266 24.13 11.15 18.17
CA GLU A 266 25.49 11.46 18.64
C GLU A 266 26.36 12.10 17.54
N GLU A 267 26.10 11.79 16.27
CA GLU A 267 26.90 12.22 15.11
C GLU A 267 26.38 13.52 14.47
N ILE A 268 25.06 13.74 14.48
CA ILE A 268 24.44 14.90 13.84
C ILE A 268 23.42 15.59 14.76
N ASN A 269 23.27 16.91 14.60
CA ASN A 269 22.24 17.66 15.30
C ASN A 269 20.87 17.39 14.67
N CYS A 270 20.16 16.37 15.15
CA CYS A 270 18.85 15.98 14.66
C CYS A 270 17.81 15.79 15.77
N ILE A 271 16.56 15.66 15.34
CA ILE A 271 15.42 15.20 16.14
C ILE A 271 14.59 14.23 15.30
N PHE A 272 14.09 13.19 15.95
CA PHE A 272 13.30 12.13 15.33
C PHE A 272 11.81 12.30 15.63
N PHE A 273 10.95 12.02 14.64
CA PHE A 273 9.50 12.00 14.82
C PHE A 273 8.96 10.63 14.45
N PHE A 274 8.41 9.90 15.41
CA PHE A 274 7.62 8.71 15.10
C PHE A 274 6.25 9.16 14.57
N ILE A 275 5.98 8.79 13.31
CA ILE A 275 4.78 9.15 12.56
C ILE A 275 3.97 7.88 12.30
N PRO A 276 2.95 7.57 13.13
CA PRO A 276 2.18 6.34 12.99
C PRO A 276 1.47 6.28 11.63
N HIS A 277 1.60 5.15 10.92
CA HIS A 277 0.90 4.87 9.65
C HIS A 277 -0.17 3.79 9.80
N CYS A 278 -0.28 3.17 10.98
CA CYS A 278 -1.40 2.33 11.35
C CYS A 278 -1.56 2.32 12.88
N ILE A 279 -2.80 2.49 13.33
CA ILE A 279 -3.17 2.50 14.75
C ILE A 279 -4.28 1.46 14.98
N GLU A 280 -4.08 0.26 14.44
CA GLU A 280 -4.93 -0.89 14.73
C GLU A 280 -4.57 -1.52 16.08
N GLU A 281 -5.43 -2.38 16.62
CA GLU A 281 -5.06 -3.18 17.79
C GLU A 281 -4.03 -4.27 17.42
N GLY A 282 -3.22 -4.69 18.39
CA GLY A 282 -2.18 -5.70 18.19
C GLY A 282 -0.90 -5.21 17.51
N ALA A 283 -0.27 -6.06 16.70
CA ALA A 283 1.04 -5.83 16.06
C ALA A 283 1.01 -4.77 14.95
N GLY A 284 -0.18 -4.37 14.48
CA GLY A 284 -0.36 -3.28 13.53
C GLY A 284 -0.25 -1.88 14.14
N ASN A 285 -0.08 -1.77 15.47
CA ASN A 285 -0.07 -0.50 16.20
C ASN A 285 1.31 0.15 16.24
N ASP A 286 1.57 1.09 15.32
CA ASP A 286 2.86 1.78 15.24
C ASP A 286 3.15 2.60 16.52
N LEU A 287 2.13 3.11 17.22
CA LEU A 287 2.32 3.84 18.48
C LEU A 287 2.88 2.96 19.60
N LYS A 288 2.51 1.68 19.66
CA LYS A 288 3.07 0.76 20.67
C LYS A 288 4.56 0.52 20.43
N ILE A 289 4.92 0.32 19.16
CA ILE A 289 6.31 0.08 18.75
C ILE A 289 7.15 1.34 19.01
N ALA A 290 6.67 2.51 18.59
CA ALA A 290 7.33 3.80 18.82
C ALA A 290 7.58 4.08 20.30
N LYS A 291 6.59 3.81 21.18
CA LYS A 291 6.74 3.99 22.64
C LYS A 291 7.80 3.07 23.24
N ASP A 292 7.88 1.83 22.76
CA ASP A 292 8.86 0.87 23.27
C ASP A 292 10.28 1.23 22.80
N ILE A 293 10.45 1.62 21.54
CA ILE A 293 11.75 2.11 21.03
C ILE A 293 12.19 3.36 21.79
N HIS A 294 11.31 4.36 21.93
CA HIS A 294 11.60 5.58 22.70
C HIS A 294 12.02 5.28 24.14
N LYS A 295 11.45 4.25 24.79
CA LYS A 295 11.84 3.85 26.15
C LYS A 295 13.24 3.21 26.20
N ARG A 296 13.67 2.58 25.11
CA ARG A 296 14.97 1.90 24.99
C ARG A 296 16.11 2.85 24.60
N MET A 297 15.79 3.96 23.93
CA MET A 297 16.76 4.99 23.57
C MET A 297 17.41 5.61 24.80
N LYS A 298 18.72 5.85 24.71
CA LYS A 298 19.47 6.63 25.69
C LYS A 298 19.18 8.12 25.54
N HIS A 299 19.12 8.60 24.30
CA HIS A 299 18.84 9.99 23.94
C HIS A 299 17.36 10.17 23.58
N SER A 300 16.47 9.65 24.44
CA SER A 300 15.02 9.65 24.16
C SER A 300 14.43 11.05 23.99
N GLU A 301 15.05 12.08 24.56
CA GLU A 301 14.70 13.49 24.36
C GLU A 301 14.94 13.99 22.92
N LYS A 302 15.71 13.24 22.12
CA LYS A 302 15.89 13.46 20.68
C LYS A 302 14.79 12.83 19.84
N ALA A 303 13.76 12.22 20.46
CA ALA A 303 12.66 11.60 19.75
C ALA A 303 11.30 12.09 20.27
N VAL A 304 10.36 12.29 19.33
CA VAL A 304 8.99 12.73 19.60
C VAL A 304 8.03 11.76 18.94
N ILE A 305 6.94 11.42 19.64
CA ILE A 305 5.88 10.56 19.10
C ILE A 305 4.67 11.43 18.77
N ILE A 306 4.31 11.49 17.48
CA ILE A 306 3.05 12.05 17.01
C ILE A 306 1.94 11.05 17.37
N ARG A 307 0.93 11.50 18.12
CA ARG A 307 -0.06 10.59 18.74
C ARG A 307 -1.38 10.58 18.00
N GLU A 308 -1.59 11.55 17.15
CA GLU A 308 -2.76 11.78 16.34
C GLU A 308 -2.88 10.72 15.25
N ASP A 309 -4.10 10.23 15.03
CA ASP A 309 -4.45 9.41 13.86
C ASP A 309 -4.73 10.32 12.66
N LEU A 310 -3.66 10.84 12.06
CA LEU A 310 -3.79 11.81 10.97
C LEU A 310 -4.23 11.12 9.67
N PRO A 311 -5.20 11.67 8.92
CA PRO A 311 -5.52 11.16 7.59
C PRO A 311 -4.33 11.36 6.65
N VAL A 312 -4.21 10.51 5.64
CA VAL A 312 -3.02 10.49 4.78
C VAL A 312 -2.82 11.80 4.01
N ASN A 313 -3.93 12.48 3.67
CA ASN A 313 -3.91 13.76 2.99
C ASN A 313 -3.31 14.89 3.85
N VAL A 314 -3.38 14.79 5.18
CA VAL A 314 -2.74 15.72 6.13
C VAL A 314 -1.30 15.28 6.42
N LEU A 315 -1.06 13.97 6.42
CA LEU A 315 0.25 13.36 6.69
C LEU A 315 1.28 13.67 5.59
N ARG A 316 0.85 13.68 4.32
CA ARG A 316 1.74 13.94 3.18
C ARG A 316 2.39 15.34 3.26
N PRO A 317 1.65 16.46 3.38
CA PRO A 317 2.27 17.76 3.57
C PRO A 317 3.14 17.85 4.83
N LEU A 318 2.87 17.05 5.87
CA LEU A 318 3.70 17.01 7.08
C LEU A 318 5.06 16.37 6.76
N ILE A 319 5.06 15.27 6.01
CA ILE A 319 6.28 14.60 5.54
C ILE A 319 7.14 15.56 4.69
N GLN A 320 6.53 16.48 3.95
CA GLN A 320 7.25 17.50 3.17
C GLN A 320 8.05 18.47 4.05
N THR A 321 7.69 18.63 5.33
CA THR A 321 8.41 19.52 6.27
C THR A 321 9.66 18.89 6.87
N LEU A 322 9.88 17.59 6.64
CA LEU A 322 11.02 16.84 7.16
C LEU A 322 12.24 16.97 6.22
N ASP A 323 13.44 16.85 6.79
CA ASP A 323 14.67 16.76 6.02
C ASP A 323 14.91 15.36 5.46
N PHE A 324 14.44 14.32 6.16
CA PHE A 324 14.70 12.93 5.81
C PHE A 324 13.64 11.98 6.42
N MET A 325 13.44 10.81 5.82
CA MET A 325 12.56 9.77 6.31
C MET A 325 13.29 8.42 6.46
N LEU A 326 13.03 7.71 7.56
CA LEU A 326 13.38 6.29 7.72
C LEU A 326 12.08 5.49 7.88
N GLY A 327 11.78 4.63 6.91
CA GLY A 327 10.49 3.95 6.89
C GLY A 327 10.59 2.45 6.66
N GLU A 328 9.71 1.70 7.32
CA GLU A 328 9.48 0.25 7.11
C GLU A 328 8.13 -0.01 6.42
N ARG A 329 7.35 1.04 6.16
CA ARG A 329 6.06 0.99 5.49
C ARG A 329 6.24 1.45 4.05
N THR A 330 6.03 0.58 3.06
CA THR A 330 6.18 0.94 1.63
C THR A 330 5.39 2.20 1.26
N HIS A 331 4.15 2.35 1.76
CA HIS A 331 3.34 3.54 1.47
C HIS A 331 3.79 4.82 2.17
N SER A 332 4.49 4.74 3.31
CA SER A 332 5.10 5.95 3.89
C SER A 332 6.23 6.46 3.00
N ILE A 333 6.99 5.54 2.39
CA ILE A 333 8.02 5.87 1.43
C ILE A 333 7.42 6.41 0.13
N ILE A 334 6.33 5.83 -0.39
CA ILE A 334 5.59 6.42 -1.53
C ILE A 334 5.13 7.86 -1.23
N ASN A 335 4.66 8.11 -0.01
CA ASN A 335 4.29 9.46 0.44
C ASN A 335 5.53 10.38 0.48
N SER A 336 6.66 9.92 1.02
CA SER A 336 7.94 10.63 1.02
C SER A 336 8.39 10.99 -0.40
N SER A 337 8.37 10.02 -1.31
CA SER A 337 8.71 10.20 -2.73
C SER A 337 7.80 11.23 -3.40
N SER A 338 6.49 11.18 -3.13
CA SER A 338 5.51 12.14 -3.67
C SER A 338 5.77 13.58 -3.22
N MET A 339 6.26 13.73 -1.99
CA MET A 339 6.58 15.01 -1.36
C MET A 339 8.02 15.48 -1.64
N CYS A 340 8.80 14.69 -2.38
CA CYS A 340 10.22 14.91 -2.63
C CYS A 340 11.04 15.01 -1.32
N THR A 341 10.64 14.30 -0.27
CA THR A 341 11.41 14.14 0.96
C THR A 341 12.34 12.93 0.80
N PRO A 342 13.67 13.09 0.96
CA PRO A 342 14.61 11.97 0.80
C PRO A 342 14.43 10.94 1.93
N TYR A 343 14.80 9.69 1.66
CA TYR A 343 14.49 8.58 2.57
C TYR A 343 15.44 7.40 2.46
N PHE A 344 15.43 6.55 3.49
CA PHE A 344 15.75 5.12 3.37
C PHE A 344 14.54 4.26 3.70
N MET A 345 14.31 3.24 2.86
CA MET A 345 13.42 2.13 3.17
C MET A 345 14.20 1.04 3.90
N LEU A 346 13.84 0.80 5.16
CA LEU A 346 14.31 -0.33 5.94
C LEU A 346 13.39 -1.53 5.66
N THR A 347 13.92 -2.61 5.10
CA THR A 347 13.10 -3.76 4.70
C THR A 347 13.84 -5.09 4.84
N SER A 348 13.44 -6.11 4.08
CA SER A 348 14.20 -7.34 3.89
C SER A 348 14.25 -7.74 2.43
N SER A 349 15.22 -8.60 2.09
CA SER A 349 15.38 -9.12 0.73
C SER A 349 14.18 -9.92 0.22
N LEU A 350 13.30 -10.35 1.14
CA LEU A 350 12.05 -11.06 0.81
C LEU A 350 10.91 -10.12 0.41
N ASP A 351 10.98 -8.83 0.73
CA ASP A 351 9.94 -7.85 0.40
C ASP A 351 10.08 -7.31 -1.02
N PHE A 352 9.72 -8.16 -1.99
CA PHE A 352 9.81 -7.83 -3.40
C PHE A 352 9.08 -6.53 -3.79
N ARG A 353 8.02 -6.14 -3.06
CA ARG A 353 7.23 -4.93 -3.35
C ARG A 353 8.06 -3.67 -3.20
N SER A 354 8.78 -3.54 -2.10
CA SER A 354 9.65 -2.38 -1.86
C SER A 354 10.79 -2.35 -2.87
N HIS A 355 11.39 -3.50 -3.18
CA HIS A 355 12.43 -3.61 -4.21
C HIS A 355 11.93 -3.25 -5.62
N ASP A 356 10.71 -3.65 -5.98
CA ASP A 356 10.15 -3.32 -7.29
C ASP A 356 9.65 -1.87 -7.36
N ILE A 357 8.89 -1.40 -6.38
CA ILE A 357 8.32 -0.05 -6.39
C ILE A 357 9.43 0.99 -6.24
N ILE A 358 10.27 0.87 -5.22
CA ILE A 358 11.31 1.87 -4.92
C ILE A 358 12.53 1.65 -5.81
N GLY A 359 13.00 0.41 -5.91
CA GLY A 359 14.24 0.09 -6.61
C GLY A 359 14.10 0.23 -8.13
N LYS A 360 13.09 -0.44 -8.72
CA LYS A 360 12.90 -0.44 -10.18
C LYS A 360 11.95 0.67 -10.66
N GLY A 361 10.87 0.90 -9.94
CA GLY A 361 9.82 1.85 -10.31
C GLY A 361 10.30 3.29 -10.20
N ILE A 362 10.74 3.69 -8.99
CA ILE A 362 11.27 5.05 -8.75
C ILE A 362 12.72 5.18 -9.26
N GLY A 363 13.48 4.08 -9.30
CA GLY A 363 14.88 4.08 -9.72
C GLY A 363 15.87 4.39 -8.59
N LEU A 364 15.51 4.09 -7.35
CA LEU A 364 16.33 4.36 -6.15
C LEU A 364 16.70 3.08 -5.38
N PRO A 365 17.37 2.09 -5.99
CA PRO A 365 17.73 0.84 -5.30
C PRO A 365 18.72 1.06 -4.15
N SER A 366 19.57 2.09 -4.24
CA SER A 366 20.52 2.44 -3.18
C SER A 366 19.83 2.96 -1.92
N GLN A 367 18.56 3.38 -2.00
CA GLN A 367 17.75 3.83 -0.86
C GLN A 367 17.01 2.70 -0.15
N ILE A 368 17.34 1.43 -0.46
CA ILE A 368 16.79 0.25 0.20
C ILE A 368 17.87 -0.38 1.08
N ILE A 369 17.54 -0.63 2.36
CA ILE A 369 18.40 -1.29 3.34
C ILE A 369 17.70 -2.57 3.79
N ASP A 370 18.22 -3.72 3.38
CA ASP A 370 17.73 -5.02 3.85
C ASP A 370 18.30 -5.33 5.24
N LEU A 371 17.40 -5.54 6.21
CA LEU A 371 17.70 -5.84 7.61
C LEU A 371 17.63 -7.36 7.90
N ASP A 372 17.98 -8.20 6.92
CA ASP A 372 18.00 -9.66 7.06
C ASP A 372 18.95 -10.11 8.19
N ASP A 373 20.13 -9.51 8.23
CA ASP A 373 21.19 -9.68 9.24
C ASP A 373 21.90 -8.33 9.46
N PRO A 374 21.26 -7.39 10.17
CA PRO A 374 21.67 -5.99 10.15
C PRO A 374 22.94 -5.76 10.97
N ASN A 375 23.85 -4.97 10.42
CA ASN A 375 25.03 -4.48 11.12
C ASN A 375 24.86 -2.98 11.42
N LEU A 376 24.94 -2.61 12.70
CA LEU A 376 24.66 -1.26 13.17
C LEU A 376 25.54 -0.20 12.49
N GLU A 377 26.85 -0.43 12.41
CA GLU A 377 27.79 0.55 11.83
C GLU A 377 27.57 0.72 10.33
N ILE A 378 27.32 -0.37 9.60
CA ILE A 378 27.05 -0.31 8.15
C ILE A 378 25.74 0.45 7.88
N VAL A 379 24.68 0.15 8.64
CA VAL A 379 23.38 0.80 8.47
C VAL A 379 23.47 2.28 8.87
N LYS A 380 24.14 2.59 9.99
CA LYS A 380 24.41 3.97 10.43
C LYS A 380 25.11 4.76 9.33
N GLN A 381 26.22 4.25 8.79
CA GLN A 381 27.00 4.95 7.79
C GLN A 381 26.18 5.23 6.54
N ARG A 382 25.41 4.25 6.04
CA ARG A 382 24.52 4.44 4.89
C ARG A 382 23.50 5.55 5.14
N ILE A 383 22.90 5.60 6.33
CA ILE A 383 21.92 6.62 6.68
C ILE A 383 22.56 8.00 6.73
N LEU A 384 23.71 8.15 7.40
CA LEU A 384 24.44 9.43 7.44
C LEU A 384 24.84 9.91 6.04
N ASP A 385 25.33 9.00 5.19
CA ASP A 385 25.68 9.32 3.81
C ASP A 385 24.45 9.77 3.00
N GLY A 386 23.30 9.11 3.17
CA GLY A 386 22.07 9.52 2.48
C GLY A 386 21.48 10.83 2.98
N ILE A 387 21.56 11.11 4.28
CA ILE A 387 21.18 12.42 4.85
C ILE A 387 22.07 13.53 4.25
N ASN A 388 23.37 13.30 4.17
CA ASN A 388 24.32 14.25 3.59
C ASN A 388 24.17 14.40 2.07
N ASN A 389 23.80 13.33 1.37
CA ASN A 389 23.58 13.31 -0.09
C ASN A 389 22.10 13.55 -0.48
N GLY A 390 21.30 14.15 0.42
CA GLY A 390 19.86 14.34 0.20
C GLY A 390 19.51 15.07 -1.10
N VAL A 391 20.40 15.95 -1.59
CA VAL A 391 20.20 16.71 -2.84
C VAL A 391 20.02 15.81 -4.05
N ALA A 392 20.90 14.81 -4.23
CA ALA A 392 20.83 13.90 -5.38
C ALA A 392 19.55 13.04 -5.34
N ILE A 393 19.14 12.62 -4.14
CA ILE A 393 17.88 11.88 -3.95
C ILE A 393 16.69 12.76 -4.35
N ILE A 394 16.67 14.02 -3.90
CA ILE A 394 15.61 14.98 -4.21
C ILE A 394 15.50 15.23 -5.73
N GLU A 395 16.60 15.31 -6.45
CA GLU A 395 16.61 15.48 -7.91
C GLU A 395 15.90 14.31 -8.59
N THR A 396 16.26 13.06 -8.27
CA THR A 396 15.57 11.88 -8.79
C THR A 396 14.09 11.86 -8.41
N LEU A 397 13.74 12.25 -7.19
CA LEU A 397 12.33 12.32 -6.78
C LEU A 397 11.53 13.37 -7.55
N LYS A 398 12.14 14.52 -7.90
CA LYS A 398 11.49 15.54 -8.75
C LYS A 398 11.27 15.04 -10.16
N GLU A 399 12.23 14.32 -10.74
CA GLU A 399 12.07 13.66 -12.04
C GLU A 399 10.94 12.63 -12.00
N TYR A 400 10.92 11.78 -10.98
CA TYR A 400 9.87 10.79 -10.80
C TYR A 400 8.49 11.43 -10.59
N LYS A 401 8.40 12.57 -9.89
CA LYS A 401 7.15 13.32 -9.75
C LYS A 401 6.59 13.77 -11.11
N ASN A 402 7.44 14.13 -12.07
CA ASN A 402 7.00 14.42 -13.44
C ASN A 402 6.48 13.16 -14.16
N ILE A 403 7.11 12.00 -13.93
CA ILE A 403 6.61 10.71 -14.43
C ILE A 403 5.21 10.42 -13.89
N VAL A 404 5.00 10.63 -12.59
CA VAL A 404 3.69 10.48 -11.92
C VAL A 404 2.63 11.42 -12.52
N GLU A 405 2.99 12.68 -12.80
CA GLU A 405 2.03 13.60 -13.40
C GLU A 405 1.67 13.20 -14.84
N ASN A 406 2.65 12.75 -15.63
CA ASN A 406 2.37 12.23 -16.97
C ASN A 406 1.53 10.95 -16.92
N SER A 407 1.80 10.04 -15.97
CA SER A 407 1.02 8.80 -15.80
C SER A 407 -0.40 9.07 -15.32
N ARG A 408 -0.62 10.12 -14.51
CA ARG A 408 -1.96 10.60 -14.13
C ARG A 408 -2.77 10.95 -15.38
N GLN A 409 -2.21 11.79 -16.26
CA GLN A 409 -2.87 12.21 -17.50
C GLN A 409 -3.11 11.03 -18.44
N GLN A 410 -2.17 10.10 -18.53
CA GLN A 410 -2.35 8.85 -19.28
C GLN A 410 -3.50 8.01 -18.70
N LEU A 411 -3.54 7.83 -17.38
CA LEU A 411 -4.54 7.01 -16.72
C LEU A 411 -5.94 7.61 -16.88
N ILE A 412 -6.10 8.93 -16.71
CA ILE A 412 -7.37 9.64 -16.95
C ILE A 412 -7.92 9.33 -18.35
N ARG A 413 -7.06 9.31 -19.39
CA ARG A 413 -7.46 8.97 -20.77
C ARG A 413 -7.83 7.49 -20.95
N LEU A 414 -7.25 6.61 -20.14
CA LEU A 414 -7.52 5.16 -20.17
C LEU A 414 -8.76 4.77 -19.35
N LEU A 415 -9.21 5.63 -18.43
CA LEU A 415 -10.42 5.35 -17.66
C LEU A 415 -11.60 5.21 -18.62
N PRO A 416 -12.39 4.14 -18.51
CA PRO A 416 -13.54 3.94 -19.38
C PRO A 416 -14.51 5.11 -19.19
N SER A 417 -15.03 5.67 -20.29
CA SER A 417 -16.09 6.67 -20.22
C SER A 417 -17.26 6.10 -19.40
N THR A 418 -17.85 6.91 -18.52
CA THR A 418 -18.95 6.55 -17.60
C THR A 418 -20.21 6.03 -18.28
N THR A 419 -20.21 5.89 -19.60
CA THR A 419 -21.18 5.11 -20.38
C THR A 419 -21.00 3.60 -20.20
N ALA A 420 -20.96 3.12 -18.95
CA ALA A 420 -21.29 1.74 -18.61
C ALA A 420 -22.82 1.59 -18.51
N LYS A 421 -23.57 2.06 -19.51
CA LYS A 421 -25.01 1.79 -19.65
C LYS A 421 -25.24 0.99 -20.92
N LYS A 422 -25.42 -0.32 -20.70
CA LYS A 422 -26.12 -1.29 -21.56
C LYS A 422 -25.93 -1.12 -23.08
N THR A 423 -25.05 -1.94 -23.65
CA THR A 423 -25.36 -2.61 -24.92
C THR A 423 -25.40 -4.11 -24.68
#